data_AF-A0A1B9ICH4-F1
#
_entry.id   AF-A0A1B9ICH4-F1
#
_cell.length_a   1.000
_cell.length_b   1.000
_cell.length_c   1.000
_cell.angle_alpha   90.00
_cell.angle_beta   90.00
_cell.angle_gamma   90.00
#
_symmetry.space_group_name_H-M   'P 1'
#
loop_
_entity.id
_entity.type
_entity.pdbx_description
1 polymer ?
#
loop_
_entity_poly.entity_id
_entity_poly.type
_entity_poly.pdbx_seq_one_letter_code
_entity_poly.pdbx_strand_id
1 'polypeptide(L)' 'MKCGVKFNFPELLRCVDSLQLGDKYKITTPANWKKGDDVIVHPSVQGEKVKELFGDDVKTVYPYLRFTSDPSKKQTA' A
#
# COMPACT_ATOMS: atom_id res chain seq x y z
N MET A 1 -16.38 -31.85 -19.57
CA MET A 1 -15.37 -30.80 -19.22
C MET A 1 -16.10 -29.57 -18.70
N LYS A 2 -15.89 -29.17 -17.45
CA LYS A 2 -16.24 -27.80 -17.02
C LYS A 2 -15.01 -26.92 -17.22
N CYS A 3 -14.91 -26.27 -18.37
CA CYS A 3 -14.14 -25.04 -18.44
C CYS A 3 -14.90 -24.01 -17.59
N GLY A 4 -14.24 -23.42 -16.59
CA GLY A 4 -14.93 -22.53 -15.66
C GLY A 4 -13.95 -21.76 -14.81
N VAL A 5 -13.21 -20.85 -15.42
CA VAL A 5 -12.57 -19.77 -14.65
C VAL A 5 -13.70 -18.90 -14.11
N LYS A 6 -13.87 -18.91 -12.78
CA LYS A 6 -14.81 -18.05 -12.08
C LYS A 6 -14.08 -16.80 -11.61
N PHE A 7 -14.80 -15.69 -11.54
CA PHE A 7 -14.27 -14.42 -11.07
C PHE A 7 -13.87 -14.51 -9.59
N ASN A 8 -12.67 -14.05 -9.26
CA ASN A 8 -12.18 -14.00 -7.89
C ASN A 8 -12.60 -12.68 -7.22
N PHE A 9 -13.80 -12.65 -6.62
CA PHE A 9 -14.33 -11.47 -5.94
C PHE A 9 -13.42 -10.91 -4.83
N PRO A 10 -12.80 -11.75 -3.96
CA PRO A 10 -11.80 -11.28 -3.01
C PRO A 10 -10.67 -10.48 -3.65
N GLU A 11 -10.16 -10.91 -4.81
CA GLU A 11 -9.08 -10.19 -5.51
C GLU A 11 -9.57 -8.86 -6.10
N LEU A 12 -10.82 -8.81 -6.59
CA LEU A 12 -11.41 -7.55 -7.03
C LEU A 12 -11.51 -6.55 -5.88
N LEU A 13 -12.03 -6.97 -4.72
CA LEU A 13 -12.13 -6.12 -3.54
C LEU A 13 -10.75 -5.65 -3.07
N ARG A 14 -9.76 -6.55 -3.06
CA ARG A 14 -8.37 -6.22 -2.73
C ARG A 14 -7.78 -5.16 -3.67
N CYS A 15 -8.04 -5.28 -4.98
CA CYS A 15 -7.61 -4.29 -5.96
C CYS A 15 -8.29 -2.92 -5.73
N VAL A 16 -9.59 -2.90 -5.45
CA VAL A 16 -10.31 -1.65 -5.15
C VAL A 16 -9.78 -0.99 -3.88
N ASP A 17 -9.57 -1.76 -2.80
CA ASP A 17 -8.97 -1.25 -1.56
C ASP A 17 -7.57 -0.67 -1.81
N SER A 18 -6.73 -1.36 -2.59
CA SER A 18 -5.39 -0.91 -2.97
C SER A 18 -5.41 0.42 -3.74
N LEU A 19 -6.31 0.55 -4.72
CA LEU A 19 -6.47 1.77 -5.51
C LEU A 19 -6.93 2.96 -4.64
N GLN A 20 -7.92 2.75 -3.77
CA GLN A 20 -8.41 3.79 -2.86
C GLN A 20 -7.33 4.23 -1.87
N LEU A 21 -6.53 3.29 -1.35
CA LEU A 21 -5.46 3.59 -0.41
C LEU A 21 -4.33 4.39 -1.09
N GLY A 22 -3.92 4.00 -2.30
CA GLY A 22 -2.88 4.69 -3.07
C GLY A 22 -3.29 6.07 -3.59
N ASP A 23 -4.58 6.31 -3.81
CA ASP A 23 -5.09 7.65 -4.16
C ASP A 23 -5.06 8.60 -2.95
N LYS A 24 -5.56 8.11 -1.80
CA LYS A 24 -5.64 8.90 -0.57
C LYS A 24 -4.27 9.16 0.08
N TYR A 25 -3.37 8.18 0.03
CA TYR A 25 -2.04 8.25 0.62
C TYR A 25 -1.00 7.98 -0.46
N LYS A 26 0.10 8.73 -0.47
CA LYS A 26 1.16 8.58 -1.49
C LYS A 26 1.99 7.30 -1.29
N ILE A 27 1.34 6.14 -1.41
CA ILE A 27 1.88 4.79 -1.18
C ILE A 27 1.54 3.88 -2.37
N THR A 28 2.12 2.68 -2.37
CA THR A 28 1.77 1.57 -3.25
C THR A 28 1.74 0.26 -2.47
N THR A 29 0.87 -0.67 -2.84
CA THR A 29 0.72 -1.95 -2.13
C THR A 29 1.63 -3.02 -2.74
N PRO A 30 2.40 -3.78 -1.93
CA PRO A 30 3.27 -4.85 -2.43
C PRO A 30 2.49 -6.05 -3.00
N ALA A 31 3.22 -6.99 -3.58
CA ALA A 31 2.65 -8.25 -4.05
C ALA A 31 1.98 -9.01 -2.88
N ASN A 32 0.83 -9.64 -3.15
CA ASN A 32 0.02 -10.37 -2.16
C ASN A 32 -0.40 -9.55 -0.93
N TRP A 33 -0.37 -8.22 -1.01
CA TRP A 33 -0.80 -7.32 0.06
C TRP A 33 -2.24 -7.59 0.48
N LYS A 34 -2.49 -7.63 1.79
CA LYS A 34 -3.81 -7.63 2.41
C LYS A 34 -4.01 -6.34 3.18
N LYS A 35 -5.28 -5.95 3.34
CA LYS A 35 -5.66 -4.74 4.10
C LYS A 35 -5.05 -4.76 5.50
N GLY A 36 -4.31 -3.72 5.85
CA GLY A 36 -3.57 -3.62 7.10
C GLY A 36 -2.11 -4.11 7.05
N ASP A 37 -1.65 -4.73 5.97
CA ASP A 37 -0.23 -5.04 5.80
C ASP A 37 0.58 -3.77 5.49
N ASP A 38 1.89 -3.85 5.70
CA ASP A 38 2.82 -2.76 5.37
C ASP A 38 2.76 -2.41 3.88
N VAL A 39 2.89 -1.12 3.61
CA VAL A 39 2.83 -0.54 2.26
C VAL A 39 4.17 0.08 1.89
N ILE A 40 4.35 0.36 0.60
CA ILE A 40 5.58 0.94 0.07
C ILE A 40 5.36 2.42 -0.19
N VAL A 41 6.31 3.27 0.19
CA VAL A 41 6.29 4.70 -0.11
C VAL A 41 6.38 4.90 -1.63
N HIS A 42 5.47 5.70 -2.19
CA HIS A 42 5.44 5.92 -3.63
C HIS A 42 6.76 6.57 -4.12
N PRO A 43 7.33 6.15 -5.27
CA PRO A 43 8.63 6.65 -5.74
C PRO A 43 8.71 8.16 -5.97
N SER A 44 7.57 8.82 -6.19
CA SER A 44 7.49 10.28 -6.34
C SER A 44 7.72 11.06 -5.05
N VAL A 45 7.65 10.41 -3.88
CA VAL A 45 7.90 11.03 -2.58
C VAL A 45 9.37 10.80 -2.20
N GLN A 46 10.15 11.87 -2.15
CA GLN A 46 11.61 11.81 -1.92
C GLN A 46 12.06 12.85 -0.90
N GLY A 47 13.23 12.65 -0.32
CA GLY A 47 13.87 13.58 0.61
C GLY A 47 13.03 13.87 1.85
N GLU A 48 12.93 15.15 2.20
CA GLU A 48 12.27 15.65 3.42
C GLU A 48 10.77 15.33 3.46
N LYS A 49 10.09 15.32 2.30
CA LYS A 49 8.66 14.98 2.19
C LYS A 49 8.31 13.60 2.72
N VAL A 50 9.27 12.67 2.71
CA VAL A 50 9.06 11.32 3.26
C VAL A 50 8.88 11.41 4.77
N LYS A 51 9.72 12.20 5.45
CA LYS A 51 9.63 12.43 6.90
C LYS A 51 8.38 13.23 7.26
N GLU A 52 7.97 14.19 6.44
CA GLU A 52 6.75 14.96 6.67
C GLU A 52 5.49 14.09 6.62
N LEU A 53 5.39 13.19 5.63
CA LEU A 53 4.19 12.38 5.41
C LEU A 53 4.14 11.11 6.28
N PHE A 54 5.29 10.48 6.51
CA PHE A 54 5.37 9.16 7.14
C PHE A 54 6.11 9.17 8.48
N GLY A 55 6.79 10.27 8.83
CA GLY A 55 7.58 10.38 10.06
C GLY A 55 8.76 9.42 10.10
N ASP A 56 9.04 8.87 11.28
CA ASP A 56 10.09 7.88 11.51
C ASP A 56 9.66 6.44 11.16
N ASP A 57 8.40 6.25 10.73
CA ASP A 57 7.79 4.96 10.39
C ASP A 57 8.14 4.54 8.96
N VAL A 58 9.41 4.69 8.56
CA VAL A 58 9.89 4.34 7.22
C VAL A 58 11.11 3.43 7.31
N LYS A 59 10.94 2.18 6.88
CA LYS A 59 12.00 1.18 6.77
C LYS A 59 12.55 1.13 5.34
N THR A 60 13.77 1.61 5.16
CA THR A 60 14.45 1.58 3.86
C THR A 60 15.22 0.27 3.69
N VAL A 61 14.83 -0.56 2.72
CA VAL A 61 15.57 -1.77 2.33
C VAL A 61 16.52 -1.44 1.19
N TYR A 62 16.01 -0.71 0.18
CA TYR A 62 16.79 -0.11 -0.90
C TYR A 62 16.30 1.33 -1.12
N PRO A 63 17.08 2.21 -1.79
CA PRO A 63 16.64 3.59 -2.04
C PRO A 63 15.26 3.71 -2.70
N TYR A 64 14.90 2.75 -3.56
CA TYR A 64 13.61 2.67 -4.24
C TYR A 64 12.58 1.78 -3.51
N LEU A 65 12.98 1.02 -2.49
CA LEU A 65 12.15 0.09 -1.73
C LEU A 65 12.09 0.50 -0.26
N ARG A 66 11.08 1.29 0.05
CA ARG A 66 10.85 1.89 1.38
C ARG A 66 9.48 1.46 1.87
N PHE A 67 9.44 0.74 2.98
CA PHE A 67 8.20 0.30 3.62
C PHE A 67 7.77 1.29 4.69
N THR A 68 6.45 1.41 4.90
CA THR A 68 5.81 2.17 5.97
C THR A 68 4.58 1.39 6.43
N SER A 69 4.20 1.55 7.70
CA SER A 69 2.95 0.97 8.20
C SER A 69 1.74 1.54 7.46
N ASP A 70 0.65 0.77 7.37
CA ASP A 70 -0.60 1.21 6.74
C ASP A 70 -1.10 2.55 7.32
N PRO A 71 -1.17 3.63 6.52
CA PRO A 71 -1.53 4.97 7.00
C PRO A 71 -3.01 5.08 7.44
N SER A 72 -3.87 4.15 7.01
CA SER A 72 -5.29 4.13 7.43
C SER A 72 -5.45 3.82 8.92
N LYS A 73 -4.51 3.08 9.52
CA LYS A 73 -4.54 2.73 10.95
C LYS A 73 -4.35 3.94 11.87
N LYS A 74 -3.74 5.02 11.38
CA LYS A 74 -3.46 6.23 12.17
C LYS A 74 -4.70 7.14 12.31
N GLN A 75 -5.80 6.87 11.59
CA GLN A 75 -7.01 7.72 11.58
C GLN A 75 -8.12 7.30 12.54
N THR A 76 -8.03 6.11 13.14
CA THR A 76 -8.91 5.72 14.25
C THR A 76 -8.41 6.36 15.55
N ALA A 77 -8.88 7.57 15.82
CA ALA A 77 -8.91 8.21 17.13
C ALA A 77 -10.35 8.26 17.61
#